data_AF-A0A7W8RU80-F1
#
_entry.id   AF-A0A7W8RU80-F1
#
_cell.length_a   1.000
_cell.length_b   1.000
_cell.length_c   1.000
_cell.angle_alpha   90.00
_cell.angle_beta   90.00
_cell.angle_gamma   90.00
#
_symmetry.space_group_name_H-M   'P 1'
#
loop_
_entity.id
_entity.type
_entity.pdbx_description
1 polymer ?
#
loop_
_entity_poly.entity_id
_entity_poly.type
_entity_poly.pdbx_seq_one_letter_code
_entity_poly.pdbx_strand_id
1 'polypeptide(L)'
;MSAHAYIQYADVPQQLIDSSGQIIDRDTGAKLIAFDGCPQVGELEVLADGRIQIEYSWARNVDLRHSLADWLTYHGIHFTVVM
;
A
#
# COMPACT_ATOMS: atom_id res chain seq x y z
N MET A 1 -14.14 -2.90 -13.68
CA MET A 1 -13.61 -3.64 -12.51
C MET A 1 -12.14 -3.30 -12.38
N SER A 2 -11.88 -2.43 -11.42
CA SER A 2 -10.56 -2.10 -10.86
C SER A 2 -10.38 -3.00 -9.65
N ALA A 3 -9.24 -3.68 -9.58
CA ALA A 3 -8.89 -4.48 -8.43
C ALA A 3 -7.93 -3.69 -7.55
N HIS A 4 -7.93 -3.96 -6.25
CA HIS A 4 -7.11 -3.27 -5.25
C HIS A 4 -6.52 -4.25 -4.26
N ALA A 5 -5.29 -3.98 -3.82
CA ALA A 5 -4.63 -4.71 -2.76
C ALA A 5 -4.61 -3.87 -1.49
N TYR A 6 -5.02 -4.47 -0.39
CA TYR A 6 -5.09 -3.84 0.92
C TYR A 6 -4.12 -4.51 1.88
N ILE A 7 -3.35 -3.68 2.59
CA ILE A 7 -2.49 -4.12 3.71
C ILE A 7 -2.86 -3.35 4.97
N GLN A 8 -2.64 -3.95 6.14
CA GLN A 8 -2.76 -3.22 7.39
C GLN A 8 -1.46 -2.49 7.68
N TYR A 9 -1.53 -1.20 8.04
CA TYR A 9 -0.35 -0.41 8.41
C TYR A 9 0.41 -1.04 9.59
N ALA A 10 -0.32 -1.68 10.51
CA ALA A 10 0.25 -2.37 11.67
C ALA A 10 1.10 -3.59 11.30
N ASP A 11 0.89 -4.19 10.12
CA ASP A 11 1.65 -5.33 9.63
C ASP A 11 2.94 -4.90 8.89
N VAL A 12 3.13 -3.60 8.67
CA VAL A 12 4.32 -3.08 7.99
C VAL A 12 5.49 -3.04 8.98
N PRO A 13 6.65 -3.62 8.63
CA PRO A 13 7.86 -3.54 9.45
C PRO A 13 8.24 -2.09 9.78
N GLN A 14 8.58 -1.83 11.05
CA GLN A 14 8.91 -0.48 11.54
C GLN A 14 10.01 0.21 10.71
N GLN A 15 11.00 -0.56 10.24
CA GLN A 15 12.09 -0.03 9.41
C GLN A 15 11.59 0.62 8.12
N LEU A 16 10.56 0.05 7.47
CA LEU A 16 9.94 0.62 6.27
C LEU A 16 9.10 1.84 6.60
N ILE A 17 8.44 1.84 7.77
CA ILE A 17 7.67 2.99 8.24
C ILE A 17 8.60 4.19 8.47
N ASP A 18 9.73 3.97 9.16
CA ASP A 18 10.66 5.04 9.53
C ASP A 18 11.32 5.68 8.31
N SER A 19 11.53 4.92 7.23
CA SER A 19 12.07 5.42 5.98
C SER A 19 11.01 5.84 4.94
N SER A 20 9.73 5.68 5.27
CA SER A 20 8.63 6.00 4.34
C SER A 20 8.50 7.50 4.08
N GLY A 21 8.16 7.83 2.82
CA GLY A 21 7.75 9.17 2.43
C GLY A 21 6.22 9.28 2.49
N GLN A 22 5.70 10.23 3.27
CA GLN A 22 4.26 10.52 3.32
C GLN A 22 3.95 11.90 2.77
N ILE A 23 2.95 11.98 1.89
CA ILE A 23 2.52 13.22 1.25
C ILE A 23 1.00 13.29 1.29
N ILE A 24 0.46 14.46 1.58
CA ILE A 24 -0.97 14.73 1.40
C ILE A 24 -1.13 15.34 0.01
N ASP A 25 -1.85 14.65 -0.86
CA ASP A 25 -2.27 15.20 -2.13
C ASP A 25 -3.22 16.38 -1.87
N ARG A 26 -2.87 17.56 -2.38
CA ARG A 26 -3.61 18.80 -2.13
C ARG A 26 -4.91 18.88 -2.90
N ASP A 27 -5.03 18.17 -4.02
CA ASP A 27 -6.18 18.25 -4.90
C ASP A 27 -7.25 17.23 -4.50
N THR A 28 -6.82 16.04 -4.08
CA THR A 28 -7.74 14.95 -3.67
C THR A 28 -7.91 14.86 -2.15
N GLY A 29 -6.97 15.41 -1.37
CA GLY A 29 -6.90 15.21 0.08
C GLY A 29 -6.41 13.83 0.50
N ALA A 30 -6.05 12.97 -0.46
CA ALA A 30 -5.57 11.63 -0.19
C ALA A 30 -4.22 11.65 0.54
N LYS A 31 -4.06 10.78 1.54
CA LYS A 31 -2.79 10.58 2.21
C LYS A 31 -2.02 9.49 1.49
N LEU A 32 -0.94 9.85 0.81
CA LEU A 32 -0.12 8.92 0.06
C LEU A 32 1.09 8.50 0.88
N ILE A 33 1.49 7.23 0.74
CA ILE A 33 2.67 6.66 1.37
C ILE A 33 3.52 5.90 0.35
N ALA A 34 4.81 6.21 0.32
CA ALA A 34 5.80 5.50 -0.47
C ALA A 34 6.77 4.79 0.48
N PHE A 35 6.95 3.49 0.28
CA PHE A 35 7.96 2.71 1.00
C PHE A 35 9.19 2.49 0.12
N ASP A 36 10.34 2.37 0.77
CA ASP A 36 11.58 2.07 0.08
C ASP A 36 11.52 0.74 -0.66
N GLY A 37 11.86 0.78 -1.94
CA GLY A 37 11.85 -0.38 -2.82
C GLY A 37 10.45 -0.86 -3.24
N CYS A 38 9.37 -0.26 -2.72
CA CYS A 38 8.03 -0.61 -3.17
C CYS A 38 7.80 -0.03 -4.58
N PRO A 39 7.32 -0.85 -5.55
CA PRO A 39 7.15 -0.39 -6.93
C PRO A 39 5.97 0.58 -7.12
N GLN A 40 5.13 0.76 -6.10
CA GLN A 40 3.92 1.56 -6.17
C GLN A 40 3.75 2.45 -4.93
N VAL A 41 3.05 3.56 -5.11
CA VAL A 41 2.62 4.43 -4.01
C VAL A 41 1.26 3.92 -3.51
N GLY A 42 1.13 3.80 -2.19
CA GLY A 42 -0.10 3.42 -1.55
C GLY A 42 -0.89 4.63 -1.04
N GLU A 43 -2.18 4.44 -0.84
CA GLU A 43 -3.06 5.42 -0.20
C GLU A 43 -3.42 4.96 1.22
N LEU A 44 -3.14 5.79 2.21
CA LEU A 44 -3.49 5.59 3.61
C LEU A 44 -4.95 5.93 3.84
N GLU A 45 -5.72 4.93 4.24
CA GLU A 45 -7.11 5.06 4.63
C GLU A 45 -7.28 4.72 6.11
N VAL A 46 -8.00 5.59 6.84
CA VAL A 46 -8.38 5.34 8.22
C VAL A 46 -9.77 4.72 8.23
N LEU A 47 -9.84 3.45 8.63
CA LEU A 47 -11.10 2.71 8.74
C LEU A 47 -11.93 3.23 9.91
N ALA A 48 -13.24 2.95 9.87
CA ALA A 48 -14.21 3.40 10.87
C ALA A 48 -13.91 2.91 12.30
N ASP A 49 -13.17 1.82 12.45
CA ASP A 49 -12.74 1.25 13.73
C ASP A 49 -11.37 1.78 14.21
N GLY A 50 -10.81 2.76 13.51
CA GLY A 50 -9.53 3.40 13.85
C GLY A 50 -8.30 2.64 13.34
N ARG A 51 -8.47 1.49 12.67
CA ARG A 51 -7.35 0.84 11.97
C ARG A 51 -6.94 1.64 10.74
N ILE A 52 -5.66 1.55 10.41
CA ILE A 52 -5.10 2.19 9.22
C ILE A 52 -4.79 1.10 8.21
N GLN A 53 -5.35 1.22 7.02
CA GLN A 53 -5.02 0.37 5.89
C GLN A 53 -4.30 1.18 4.82
N ILE A 54 -3.53 0.48 4.00
CA ILE A 54 -2.93 1.06 2.80
C ILE A 54 -3.52 0.34 1.60
N GLU A 55 -4.10 1.12 0.69
CA GLU A 55 -4.63 0.67 -0.59
C GLU A 55 -3.57 0.83 -1.68
N TYR A 56 -3.41 -0.22 -2.48
CA TYR A 56 -2.63 -0.20 -3.71
C TYR A 56 -3.50 -0.58 -4.89
N SER A 57 -3.31 0.12 -6.01
CA SER A 57 -3.93 -0.27 -7.28
C SER A 57 -3.42 -1.63 -7.73
N TRP A 58 -4.33 -2.60 -7.89
CA TRP A 58 -3.97 -3.92 -8.41
C TRP A 58 -3.96 -3.89 -9.93
N ALA A 59 -2.80 -3.53 -10.49
CA ALA A 59 -2.63 -3.32 -11.92
C ALA A 59 -3.02 -4.55 -12.75
N ARG A 60 -3.67 -4.30 -13.90
CA ARG A 60 -3.90 -5.34 -14.91
C ARG A 60 -2.60 -5.82 -15.54
N ASN A 61 -1.65 -4.90 -15.69
CA ASN A 61 -0.30 -5.22 -16.13
C ASN A 61 0.32 -6.26 -15.16
N VAL A 62 0.74 -7.38 -15.74
CA VAL A 62 1.21 -8.56 -14.99
C VAL A 62 2.48 -8.23 -14.20
N ASP A 63 3.42 -7.51 -14.81
CA ASP A 63 4.73 -7.21 -14.23
C ASP A 63 4.61 -6.26 -13.04
N LEU A 64 3.78 -5.22 -13.14
CA LEU A 64 3.51 -4.29 -12.04
C LEU A 64 2.81 -4.98 -10.87
N ARG A 65 1.90 -5.89 -11.17
CA ARG A 65 1.18 -6.68 -10.16
C ARG A 65 2.12 -7.65 -9.44
N HIS A 66 2.92 -8.40 -10.18
CA HIS A 66 3.87 -9.36 -9.61
C HIS A 66 4.94 -8.65 -8.80
N SER A 67 5.50 -7.54 -9.31
CA SER A 67 6.47 -6.73 -8.57
C SER A 67 5.93 -6.28 -7.20
N LEU A 68 4.66 -5.86 -7.13
CA LEU A 68 4.03 -5.48 -5.86
C LEU A 68 3.84 -6.69 -4.94
N ALA A 69 3.30 -7.79 -5.48
CA ALA A 69 3.07 -9.02 -4.71
C ALA A 69 4.38 -9.60 -4.14
N ASP A 70 5.45 -9.60 -4.93
CA ASP A 70 6.76 -10.08 -4.56
C ASP A 70 7.37 -9.20 -3.46
N TRP A 71 7.24 -7.87 -3.59
CA TRP A 71 7.71 -6.93 -2.57
C TRP A 71 6.99 -7.13 -1.22
N LEU A 72 5.66 -7.24 -1.25
CA LEU A 72 4.84 -7.50 -0.05
C LEU A 72 5.24 -8.83 0.61
N THR A 73 5.43 -9.87 -0.19
CA THR A 73 5.83 -11.20 0.29
C THR A 73 7.25 -11.20 0.87
N TYR A 74 8.19 -10.50 0.22
CA TYR A 74 9.57 -10.37 0.69
C TYR A 74 9.64 -9.74 2.09
N HIS A 75 8.79 -8.75 2.36
CA HIS A 75 8.69 -8.09 3.66
C HIS A 75 7.78 -8.81 4.67
N GLY A 76 7.17 -9.93 4.30
CA GLY A 76 6.27 -10.69 5.17
C GLY A 76 4.96 -9.96 5.50
N ILE A 77 4.52 -9.05 4.62
CA ILE A 77 3.32 -8.23 4.81
C ILE A 77 2.09 -9.00 4.33
N HIS A 78 1.07 -9.11 5.19
CA HIS A 78 -0.20 -9.69 4.81
C HIS A 78 -0.97 -8.73 3.90
N PHE A 79 -1.49 -9.25 2.79
CA PHE A 79 -2.28 -8.46 1.85
C PHE A 79 -3.52 -9.23 1.37
N THR A 80 -4.59 -8.49 1.10
CA THR A 80 -5.83 -9.02 0.52
C THR A 80 -6.13 -8.30 -0.78
N VAL A 81 -6.48 -9.04 -1.82
CA VAL A 81 -6.87 -8.48 -3.12
C VAL A 81 -8.38 -8.57 -3.29
N VAL A 82 -9.01 -7.45 -3.64
CA VAL A 82 -10.45 -7.33 -3.91
C VAL A 82 -10.64 -6.89 -5.37
N MET A 83 -11.63 -7.45 -6.08
CA MET A 83 -11.87 -7.25 -7.53
C MET A 83 -13.27 -6.72 -7.84
#